data_AF-A0A844U414-F1
#
_entry.id   AF-A0A844U414-F1
#
_cell.length_a   1.000
_cell.length_b   1.000
_cell.length_c   1.000
_cell.angle_alpha   90.00
_cell.angle_beta   90.00
_cell.angle_gamma   90.00
#
_symmetry.space_group_name_H-M   'P 1'
#
loop_
_entity.id
_entity.type
_entity.pdbx_description
1 polymer ?
#
loop_
_entity_poly.entity_id
_entity_poly.type
_entity_poly.pdbx_seq_one_letter_code
_entity_poly.pdbx_strand_id
1 'polypeptide(L)'
;MGWFTKRSKSWEVKNTVLLLGVVGSVSFISFGVLTPIAIAIFGNIVNVNRWFWKSCMIALVYLFFLILALFFLVADVSSTYVLAVNFLSFYIYVVYMSLDLGEYLQRLDLQNYITLEKNKDYNYDAVISQFNQVQEDISPKDRFIAKLTFWRDQISNAKVVENVSELIRLTEIIIAKDESRADLFFVRHGSTIENVLQQYVELDQTYIANASVISTKENLEHVIAQSKVVFENELSNMIETEALQVDGEASVYISVLKGRGIL
;
A
#
# COMPACT_ATOMS: atom_id res chain seq x y z
N MET A 1 14.41 -3.31 -7.27
CA MET A 1 13.20 -4.16 -7.17
C MET A 1 13.61 -5.59 -6.90
N GLY A 2 12.70 -6.38 -6.35
CA GLY A 2 12.83 -7.82 -6.15
C GLY A 2 12.88 -8.59 -7.47
N TRP A 3 13.09 -9.90 -7.38
CA TRP A 3 13.12 -10.82 -8.51
C TRP A 3 11.73 -11.27 -8.94
N PHE A 4 10.81 -11.46 -7.99
CA PHE A 4 9.46 -11.98 -8.25
C PHE A 4 8.37 -10.95 -7.99
N THR A 5 8.67 -9.92 -7.20
CA THR A 5 7.73 -8.88 -6.75
C THR A 5 8.32 -7.49 -6.93
N LYS A 6 7.47 -6.44 -6.89
CA LYS A 6 7.90 -5.04 -6.88
C LYS A 6 8.50 -4.59 -5.53
N ARG A 7 8.53 -5.46 -4.51
CA ARG A 7 9.08 -5.20 -3.17
C ARG A 7 10.62 -5.11 -3.18
N SER A 8 11.20 -4.82 -2.01
CA SER A 8 12.66 -4.78 -1.83
C SER A 8 13.24 -6.19 -1.80
N LYS A 9 14.49 -6.35 -2.25
CA LYS A 9 15.19 -7.64 -2.23
C LYS A 9 15.32 -8.23 -0.81
N SER A 10 15.49 -7.37 0.20
CA SER A 10 15.56 -7.79 1.60
C SER A 10 14.27 -8.47 2.06
N TRP A 11 13.11 -7.96 1.64
CA TRP A 11 11.82 -8.55 1.95
C TRP A 11 11.65 -9.94 1.31
N GLU A 12 12.02 -10.10 0.03
CA GLU A 12 11.95 -11.40 -0.65
C GLU A 12 12.87 -12.44 0.00
N VAL A 13 14.10 -12.05 0.34
CA VAL A 13 15.07 -12.94 1.01
C VAL A 13 14.54 -13.36 2.38
N LYS A 14 14.00 -12.42 3.17
CA LYS A 14 13.44 -12.73 4.50
C LYS A 14 12.33 -13.77 4.42
N ASN A 15 11.38 -13.60 3.50
CA ASN A 15 10.25 -14.53 3.34
C ASN A 15 10.66 -15.87 2.71
N THR A 16 11.63 -15.85 1.81
CA THR A 16 12.22 -17.07 1.23
C THR A 16 12.91 -17.91 2.30
N VAL A 17 13.75 -17.28 3.12
CA VAL A 17 14.46 -17.96 4.23
C VAL A 17 13.46 -18.48 5.25
N LEU A 18 12.39 -17.73 5.54
CA LEU A 18 11.34 -18.19 6.43
C LEU A 18 10.65 -19.45 5.89
N LEU A 19 10.18 -19.42 4.63
CA LEU A 19 9.50 -20.55 4.02
C LEU A 19 10.41 -21.79 3.92
N LEU A 20 11.57 -21.65 3.26
CA LEU A 20 12.48 -22.77 3.04
C LEU A 20 13.14 -23.25 4.33
N GLY A 21 13.43 -22.34 5.25
CA GLY A 21 13.99 -22.66 6.56
C GLY A 21 13.01 -23.46 7.42
N VAL A 22 11.73 -23.09 7.46
CA VAL A 22 10.70 -23.83 8.20
C VAL A 22 10.43 -25.19 7.55
N VAL A 23 10.23 -25.22 6.22
CA VAL A 23 9.98 -26.48 5.48
C VAL A 23 11.16 -27.44 5.63
N GLY A 24 12.39 -26.93 5.46
CA GLY A 24 13.60 -27.71 5.63
C GLY A 24 13.77 -28.23 7.06
N SER A 25 13.62 -27.36 8.07
CA SER A 25 13.78 -27.76 9.47
C SER A 25 12.75 -28.80 9.89
N VAL A 26 11.47 -28.61 9.50
CA VAL A 26 10.41 -29.59 9.78
C VAL A 26 10.67 -30.89 9.05
N SER A 27 11.09 -30.86 7.78
CA SER A 27 11.44 -32.09 7.06
C SER A 27 12.60 -32.83 7.72
N PHE A 28 13.63 -32.15 8.19
CA PHE A 28 14.79 -32.81 8.78
C PHE A 28 14.48 -33.43 10.14
N ILE A 29 13.70 -32.72 10.98
CA ILE A 29 13.34 -33.17 12.34
C ILE A 29 12.29 -34.29 12.29
N SER A 30 11.29 -34.16 11.42
CA SER A 30 10.17 -35.10 11.35
C SER A 30 10.41 -36.28 10.41
N PHE A 31 11.64 -36.45 9.92
CA PHE A 31 11.95 -37.39 8.84
C PHE A 31 11.00 -37.24 7.66
N GLY A 32 10.64 -36.02 7.27
CA GLY A 32 9.79 -35.76 6.11
C GLY A 32 8.29 -35.96 6.31
N VAL A 33 7.86 -36.67 7.35
CA VAL A 33 6.47 -37.12 7.52
C VAL A 33 5.53 -35.97 7.84
N LEU A 34 5.98 -34.99 8.63
CA LEU A 34 5.16 -33.84 9.05
C LEU A 34 5.31 -32.62 8.13
N THR A 35 6.20 -32.68 7.13
CA THR A 35 6.43 -31.59 6.16
C THR A 35 5.17 -31.15 5.41
N PRO A 36 4.24 -32.05 5.01
CA PRO A 36 2.98 -31.62 4.39
C PRO A 36 2.14 -30.69 5.26
N ILE A 37 2.22 -30.81 6.58
CA ILE A 37 1.50 -29.92 7.50
C ILE A 37 2.13 -28.53 7.48
N ALA A 38 3.46 -28.44 7.51
CA ALA A 38 4.16 -27.15 7.38
C ALA A 38 3.82 -26.47 6.05
N ILE A 39 3.82 -27.23 4.95
CA ILE A 39 3.43 -26.75 3.62
C ILE A 39 1.95 -26.34 3.59
N ALA A 40 1.05 -27.04 4.31
CA ALA A 40 -0.35 -26.67 4.43
C ALA A 40 -0.55 -25.32 5.14
N ILE A 41 0.25 -25.03 6.17
CA ILE A 41 0.19 -23.73 6.87
C ILE A 41 0.55 -22.61 5.90
N PHE A 42 1.66 -22.74 5.17
CA PHE A 42 2.05 -21.74 4.17
C PHE A 42 1.05 -21.66 3.01
N GLY A 43 0.53 -22.80 2.55
CA GLY A 43 -0.52 -22.86 1.54
C GLY A 43 -1.80 -22.17 2.01
N ASN A 44 -2.21 -22.33 3.27
CA ASN A 44 -3.36 -21.63 3.83
C ASN A 44 -3.12 -20.13 3.97
N ILE A 45 -1.90 -19.72 4.35
CA ILE A 45 -1.51 -18.31 4.35
C ILE A 45 -1.74 -17.74 2.96
N VAL A 46 -1.32 -18.39 1.86
CA VAL A 46 -1.48 -17.85 0.49
C VAL A 46 -2.74 -18.31 -0.26
N ASN A 47 -3.70 -18.97 0.40
CA ASN A 47 -4.91 -19.56 -0.19
C ASN A 47 -4.67 -20.56 -1.35
N VAL A 48 -3.62 -21.38 -1.25
CA VAL A 48 -3.27 -22.43 -2.23
C VAL A 48 -3.36 -23.82 -1.58
N ASN A 49 -4.36 -24.62 -2.00
CA ASN A 49 -4.56 -25.96 -1.45
C ASN A 49 -3.81 -27.05 -2.25
N ARG A 50 -3.45 -26.78 -3.51
CA ARG A 50 -2.75 -27.76 -4.38
C ARG A 50 -1.40 -28.22 -3.81
N TRP A 51 -0.71 -27.36 -3.08
CA TRP A 51 0.60 -27.68 -2.48
C TRP A 51 0.50 -28.76 -1.40
N PHE A 52 -0.57 -28.75 -0.61
CA PHE A 52 -0.81 -29.77 0.39
C PHE A 52 -0.96 -31.16 -0.25
N TRP A 53 -1.81 -31.27 -1.28
CA TRP A 53 -2.03 -32.55 -1.97
C TRP A 53 -0.76 -33.09 -2.64
N LYS A 54 0.02 -32.23 -3.31
CA LYS A 54 1.32 -32.62 -3.90
C LYS A 54 2.31 -33.04 -2.82
N SER A 55 2.38 -32.32 -1.71
CA SER A 55 3.24 -32.67 -0.59
C SER A 55 2.86 -33.99 0.07
N CYS A 56 1.56 -34.31 0.18
CA CYS A 56 1.10 -35.61 0.66
C CYS A 56 1.51 -36.76 -0.26
N MET A 57 1.48 -36.55 -1.57
CA MET A 57 1.97 -37.55 -2.54
C MET A 57 3.47 -37.79 -2.39
N ILE A 58 4.25 -36.73 -2.22
CA ILE A 58 5.70 -36.83 -1.93
C ILE A 58 5.92 -37.59 -0.62
N ALA A 59 5.15 -37.27 0.43
CA ALA A 59 5.24 -37.94 1.72
C ALA A 59 4.93 -39.44 1.62
N LEU A 60 3.94 -39.84 0.82
CA LEU A 60 3.56 -41.25 0.65
C LEU A 60 4.69 -42.06 0.00
N VAL A 61 5.27 -41.53 -1.08
CA VAL A 61 6.43 -42.16 -1.75
C VAL A 61 7.60 -42.24 -0.79
N TYR A 62 7.86 -41.17 -0.05
CA TYR A 62 8.93 -41.13 0.94
C TYR A 62 8.73 -42.14 2.08
N LEU A 63 7.50 -42.29 2.59
CA LEU A 63 7.18 -43.20 3.68
C LEU A 63 7.49 -44.65 3.31
N PHE A 64 7.27 -45.04 2.06
CA PHE A 64 7.68 -46.34 1.54
C PHE A 64 9.20 -46.56 1.65
N PHE A 65 10.02 -45.59 1.24
CA PHE A 65 11.48 -45.66 1.37
C PHE A 65 11.94 -45.64 2.84
N LEU A 66 11.25 -44.91 3.71
CA LEU A 66 11.52 -44.89 5.14
C LEU A 66 11.27 -46.27 5.78
N ILE A 67 10.16 -46.92 5.46
CA ILE A 67 9.85 -48.28 5.94
C ILE A 67 10.94 -49.26 5.50
N LEU A 68 11.36 -49.17 4.24
CA LEU A 68 12.40 -50.02 3.67
C LEU A 68 13.76 -49.78 4.36
N ALA A 69 14.11 -48.53 4.64
CA ALA A 69 15.32 -48.19 5.40
C ALA A 69 15.26 -48.68 6.85
N LEU A 70 14.10 -48.59 7.51
CA LEU A 70 13.88 -49.12 8.86
C LEU A 70 13.97 -50.65 8.88
N PHE A 71 13.49 -51.33 7.85
CA PHE A 71 13.65 -52.78 7.72
C PHE A 71 15.13 -53.18 7.64
N PHE A 72 15.94 -52.48 6.84
CA PHE A 72 17.39 -52.72 6.77
C PHE A 72 18.13 -52.38 8.07
N LEU A 73 17.64 -51.41 8.83
CA LEU A 73 18.16 -51.10 10.17
C LEU A 73 17.91 -52.28 11.13
N VAL A 74 16.70 -52.84 11.14
CA VAL A 74 16.35 -54.01 11.96
C VAL A 74 17.15 -55.26 11.54
N ALA A 75 17.51 -55.36 10.26
CA ALA A 75 18.37 -56.41 9.72
C ALA A 75 19.88 -56.19 9.96
N ASP A 76 20.27 -55.18 10.75
CA ASP A 76 21.65 -54.87 11.18
C ASP A 76 22.63 -54.51 10.03
N VAL A 77 22.11 -53.94 8.94
CA VAL A 77 22.90 -53.69 7.71
C VAL A 77 23.64 -52.33 7.74
N SER A 78 23.18 -51.35 8.52
CA SER A 78 23.84 -50.07 8.92
C SER A 78 22.80 -48.95 9.13
N SER A 79 23.06 -48.02 10.06
CA SER A 79 22.22 -46.84 10.29
C SER A 79 22.34 -45.75 9.23
N THR A 80 23.33 -45.82 8.34
CA THR A 80 23.57 -44.82 7.28
C THR A 80 22.38 -44.67 6.32
N TYR A 81 21.63 -45.75 6.07
CA TYR A 81 20.47 -45.73 5.16
C TYR A 81 19.35 -44.82 5.66
N VAL A 82 19.06 -44.84 6.97
CA VAL A 82 18.03 -43.99 7.58
C VAL A 82 18.43 -42.52 7.48
N LEU A 83 19.70 -42.22 7.72
CA LEU A 83 20.24 -40.86 7.61
C LEU A 83 20.18 -40.35 6.16
N ALA A 84 20.58 -41.19 5.20
CA ALA A 84 20.56 -40.86 3.77
C ALA A 84 19.14 -40.58 3.26
N VAL A 85 18.17 -41.40 3.68
CA VAL A 85 16.75 -41.18 3.36
C VAL A 85 16.26 -39.88 3.98
N ASN A 86 16.63 -39.55 5.22
CA ASN A 86 16.26 -38.27 5.83
C ASN A 86 16.81 -37.05 5.07
N PHE A 87 18.09 -37.09 4.66
CA PHE A 87 18.67 -36.02 3.83
C PHE A 87 17.99 -35.90 2.47
N LEU A 88 17.60 -37.03 1.87
CA LEU A 88 16.84 -37.04 0.62
C LEU A 88 15.46 -36.38 0.80
N SER A 89 14.78 -36.62 1.93
CA SER A 89 13.54 -35.93 2.27
C SER A 89 13.72 -34.42 2.31
N PHE A 90 14.70 -33.97 3.09
CA PHE A 90 15.02 -32.55 3.25
C PHE A 90 15.22 -31.90 1.89
N TYR A 91 16.05 -32.53 1.04
CA TYR A 91 16.35 -32.02 -0.28
C TYR A 91 15.12 -31.94 -1.19
N ILE A 92 14.31 -33.01 -1.26
CA ILE A 92 13.12 -33.05 -2.12
C ILE A 92 12.13 -31.94 -1.74
N TYR A 93 11.85 -31.75 -0.45
CA TYR A 93 10.88 -30.73 -0.02
C TYR A 93 11.39 -29.31 -0.22
N VAL A 94 12.67 -29.05 0.03
CA VAL A 94 13.28 -27.74 -0.22
C VAL A 94 13.27 -27.42 -1.70
N VAL A 95 13.63 -28.38 -2.57
CA VAL A 95 13.57 -28.20 -4.03
C VAL A 95 12.14 -27.98 -4.50
N TYR A 96 11.19 -28.80 -4.03
CA TYR A 96 9.77 -28.66 -4.37
C TYR A 96 9.25 -27.24 -4.07
N MET A 97 9.47 -26.74 -2.85
CA MET A 97 9.03 -25.40 -2.46
C MET A 97 9.83 -24.27 -3.13
N SER A 98 11.08 -24.54 -3.54
CA SER A 98 11.88 -23.56 -4.29
C SER A 98 11.34 -23.31 -5.69
N LEU A 99 10.73 -24.33 -6.33
CA LEU A 99 10.07 -24.18 -7.63
C LEU A 99 8.79 -23.33 -7.53
N ASP A 100 8.04 -23.50 -6.44
CA ASP A 100 6.80 -22.75 -6.15
C ASP A 100 7.08 -21.40 -5.44
N LEU A 101 8.34 -21.02 -5.24
CA LEU A 101 8.75 -19.82 -4.49
C LEU A 101 8.21 -18.52 -5.11
N GLY A 102 8.26 -18.42 -6.45
CA GLY A 102 7.77 -17.23 -7.16
C GLY A 102 6.29 -17.00 -6.91
N GLU A 103 5.48 -18.07 -7.00
CA GLU A 103 4.05 -18.02 -6.70
C GLU A 103 3.78 -17.64 -5.23
N TYR A 104 4.54 -18.23 -4.30
CA TYR A 104 4.43 -17.90 -2.88
C TYR A 104 4.65 -16.41 -2.61
N LEU A 105 5.76 -15.85 -3.10
CA LEU A 105 6.12 -14.45 -2.86
C LEU A 105 5.12 -13.49 -3.52
N GLN A 106 4.67 -13.80 -4.74
CA GLN A 106 3.68 -12.98 -5.45
C GLN A 106 2.34 -12.96 -4.72
N ARG A 107 1.83 -14.13 -4.32
CA ARG A 107 0.57 -14.20 -3.57
C ARG A 107 0.68 -13.52 -2.22
N LEU A 108 1.77 -13.73 -1.49
CA LEU A 108 2.01 -13.08 -0.19
C LEU A 108 1.98 -11.55 -0.31
N ASP A 109 2.53 -10.99 -1.39
CA ASP A 109 2.47 -9.56 -1.64
C ASP A 109 1.04 -9.11 -2.03
N LEU A 110 0.37 -9.86 -2.92
CA LEU A 110 -1.00 -9.55 -3.38
C LEU A 110 -2.04 -9.52 -2.26
N GLN A 111 -1.84 -10.27 -1.17
CA GLN A 111 -2.73 -10.22 0.00
C GLN A 111 -2.84 -8.85 0.65
N ASN A 112 -1.83 -7.99 0.46
CA ASN A 112 -1.88 -6.63 0.98
C ASN A 112 -2.79 -5.72 0.13
N TYR A 113 -3.18 -6.16 -1.06
CA TYR A 113 -3.91 -5.36 -2.04
C TYR A 113 -5.31 -5.91 -2.34
N ILE A 114 -5.47 -7.24 -2.32
CA ILE A 114 -6.73 -7.92 -2.68
C ILE A 114 -7.01 -9.13 -1.77
N THR A 115 -8.30 -9.46 -1.63
CA THR A 115 -8.72 -10.73 -1.02
C THR A 115 -8.46 -11.88 -2.01
N LEU A 116 -7.54 -12.77 -1.68
CA LEU A 116 -7.22 -13.93 -2.53
C LEU A 116 -8.30 -15.03 -2.44
N GLU A 117 -8.79 -15.46 -3.59
CA GLU A 117 -9.66 -16.63 -3.78
C GLU A 117 -8.82 -17.91 -3.82
N LYS A 118 -9.40 -19.01 -3.32
CA LYS A 118 -8.71 -20.30 -3.24
C LYS A 118 -8.42 -20.87 -4.63
N ASN A 119 -7.18 -21.28 -4.86
CA ASN A 119 -6.70 -21.95 -6.08
C ASN A 119 -6.90 -21.17 -7.40
N LYS A 120 -7.17 -19.86 -7.34
CA LYS A 120 -7.21 -19.01 -8.54
C LYS A 120 -5.81 -18.56 -8.91
N ASP A 121 -5.45 -18.65 -10.19
CA ASP A 121 -4.18 -18.12 -10.67
C ASP A 121 -4.32 -16.61 -10.90
N TYR A 122 -3.36 -15.85 -10.37
CA TYR A 122 -3.33 -14.39 -10.46
C TYR A 122 -2.15 -13.97 -11.31
N ASN A 123 -2.38 -13.10 -12.29
CA ASN A 123 -1.29 -12.40 -12.97
C ASN A 123 -0.85 -11.21 -12.09
N TYR A 124 0.30 -11.36 -11.42
CA TYR A 124 0.81 -10.36 -10.48
C TYR A 124 0.90 -8.96 -11.10
N ASP A 125 1.50 -8.83 -12.28
CA ASP A 125 1.68 -7.53 -12.93
C ASP A 125 0.34 -6.89 -13.31
N ALA A 126 -0.62 -7.69 -13.77
CA ALA A 126 -1.95 -7.19 -14.15
C ALA A 126 -2.75 -6.70 -12.93
N VAL A 127 -2.69 -7.42 -11.80
CA VAL A 127 -3.39 -7.02 -10.58
C VAL A 127 -2.75 -5.78 -9.97
N ILE A 128 -1.41 -5.72 -9.91
CA ILE A 128 -0.70 -4.54 -9.43
C ILE A 128 -0.93 -3.34 -10.34
N SER A 129 -0.95 -3.53 -11.67
CA SER A 129 -1.25 -2.43 -12.60
C SER A 129 -2.67 -1.92 -12.44
N GLN A 130 -3.66 -2.82 -12.28
CA GLN A 130 -5.05 -2.41 -12.03
C GLN A 130 -5.21 -1.70 -10.70
N PHE A 131 -4.56 -2.20 -9.64
CA PHE A 131 -4.56 -1.55 -8.34
C PHE A 131 -3.93 -0.15 -8.39
N ASN A 132 -2.79 -0.02 -9.06
CA ASN A 132 -2.13 1.27 -9.25
C ASN A 132 -2.98 2.23 -10.10
N GLN A 133 -3.66 1.72 -11.14
CA GLN A 133 -4.60 2.51 -11.94
C GLN A 133 -5.78 2.99 -11.10
N VAL A 134 -6.36 2.14 -10.25
CA VAL A 134 -7.45 2.52 -9.34
C VAL A 134 -6.97 3.51 -8.26
N GLN A 135 -5.71 3.41 -7.79
CA GLN A 135 -5.11 4.43 -6.92
C GLN A 135 -4.81 5.75 -7.64
N GLU A 136 -4.49 5.70 -8.93
CA GLU A 136 -4.41 6.89 -9.80
C GLU A 136 -5.79 7.49 -10.08
N ASP A 137 -6.86 6.68 -10.01
CA ASP A 137 -8.27 7.10 -10.10
C ASP A 137 -8.80 7.73 -8.79
N ILE A 138 -8.01 7.74 -7.70
CA ILE A 138 -8.26 8.66 -6.59
C ILE A 138 -7.96 10.05 -7.13
N SER A 139 -9.02 10.85 -7.32
CA SER A 139 -8.91 12.23 -7.79
C SER A 139 -7.76 12.93 -7.05
N PRO A 140 -6.84 13.63 -7.75
CA PRO A 140 -5.77 14.41 -7.12
C PRO A 140 -6.27 15.29 -5.95
N LYS A 141 -7.55 15.67 -6.00
CA LYS A 141 -8.32 16.41 -5.01
C LYS A 141 -8.54 15.64 -3.71
N ASP A 142 -9.07 14.42 -3.82
CA ASP A 142 -9.29 13.54 -2.66
C ASP A 142 -7.97 13.18 -1.99
N ARG A 143 -6.92 12.99 -2.81
CA ARG A 143 -5.56 12.76 -2.31
C ARG A 143 -5.03 13.97 -1.53
N PHE A 144 -5.28 15.19 -2.01
CA PHE A 144 -4.86 16.42 -1.34
C PHE A 144 -5.62 16.63 -0.02
N ILE A 145 -6.95 16.46 -0.02
CA ILE A 145 -7.77 16.55 1.20
C ILE A 145 -7.35 15.49 2.22
N ALA A 146 -7.12 14.24 1.79
CA ALA A 146 -6.65 13.17 2.66
C ALA A 146 -5.30 13.50 3.31
N LYS A 147 -4.37 14.10 2.54
CA LYS A 147 -3.07 14.55 3.06
C LYS A 147 -3.20 15.68 4.07
N LEU A 148 -4.02 16.70 3.79
CA LEU A 148 -4.29 17.79 4.74
C LEU A 148 -4.90 17.25 6.04
N THR A 149 -5.86 16.33 5.92
CA THR A 149 -6.52 15.66 7.05
C THR A 149 -5.51 14.87 7.88
N PHE A 150 -4.67 14.07 7.22
CA PHE A 150 -3.62 13.29 7.85
C PHE A 150 -2.64 14.16 8.64
N TRP A 151 -2.21 15.30 8.07
CA TRP A 151 -1.28 16.20 8.77
C TRP A 151 -1.96 16.95 9.92
N ARG A 152 -3.21 17.41 9.73
CA ARG A 152 -4.00 18.04 10.80
C ARG A 152 -4.06 17.16 12.05
N ASP A 153 -4.31 15.87 11.89
CA ASP A 153 -4.49 14.92 12.99
C ASP A 153 -3.20 14.66 13.79
N GLN A 154 -2.03 15.05 13.26
CA GLN A 154 -0.73 14.96 13.93
C GLN A 154 -0.30 16.25 14.64
N ILE A 155 -1.05 17.34 14.48
CA ILE A 155 -0.68 18.65 15.01
C ILE A 155 -1.32 18.87 16.39
N SER A 156 -0.51 19.26 17.37
CA SER A 156 -0.99 19.54 18.73
C SER A 156 -1.46 21.00 18.92
N ASN A 157 -0.93 21.93 18.12
CA ASN A 157 -1.24 23.36 18.25
C ASN A 157 -2.65 23.68 17.69
N ALA A 158 -3.58 24.02 18.59
CA ALA A 158 -4.98 24.31 18.25
C ALA A 158 -5.15 25.39 17.17
N LYS A 159 -4.31 26.43 17.16
CA LYS A 159 -4.37 27.51 16.16
C LYS A 159 -4.01 27.01 14.76
N VAL A 160 -3.04 26.10 14.68
CA VAL A 160 -2.62 25.51 13.41
C VAL A 160 -3.68 24.51 12.94
N VAL A 161 -4.23 23.70 13.84
CA VAL A 161 -5.35 22.80 13.53
C VAL A 161 -6.55 23.56 12.96
N GLU A 162 -6.91 24.71 13.55
CA GLU A 162 -7.97 25.58 13.03
C GLU A 162 -7.67 26.06 11.61
N ASN A 163 -6.46 26.58 11.37
CA ASN A 163 -6.06 27.03 10.03
C ASN A 163 -6.08 25.91 8.98
N VAL A 164 -5.64 24.70 9.35
CA VAL A 164 -5.65 23.54 8.43
C VAL A 164 -7.08 23.04 8.20
N SER A 165 -7.93 23.07 9.22
CA SER A 165 -9.36 22.72 9.07
C SER A 165 -10.08 23.69 8.14
N GLU A 166 -9.78 24.98 8.26
CA GLU A 166 -10.32 26.00 7.36
C GLU A 166 -9.77 25.83 5.93
N LEU A 167 -8.48 25.48 5.76
CA LEU A 167 -7.91 25.12 4.46
C LEU A 167 -8.63 23.94 3.82
N ILE A 168 -8.93 22.88 4.58
CA ILE A 168 -9.71 21.73 4.08
C ILE A 168 -11.08 22.18 3.60
N ARG A 169 -11.81 22.97 4.41
CA ARG A 169 -13.12 23.49 4.06
C ARG A 169 -13.08 24.35 2.79
N LEU A 170 -12.13 25.27 2.68
CA LEU A 170 -11.95 26.13 1.50
C LEU A 170 -11.62 25.30 0.25
N THR A 171 -10.80 24.26 0.40
CA THR A 171 -10.47 23.31 -0.67
C THR A 171 -11.73 22.65 -1.21
N GLU A 172 -12.58 22.11 -0.33
CA GLU A 172 -13.85 21.48 -0.70
C GLU A 172 -14.79 22.44 -1.43
N ILE A 173 -14.91 23.68 -0.95
CA ILE A 173 -15.76 24.71 -1.59
C ILE A 173 -15.22 25.08 -2.97
N ILE A 174 -13.92 25.29 -3.11
CA ILE A 174 -13.26 25.62 -4.39
C ILE A 174 -13.50 24.50 -5.42
N ILE A 175 -13.34 23.24 -5.00
CA ILE A 175 -13.59 22.07 -5.86
C ILE A 175 -15.05 22.03 -6.31
N ALA A 176 -15.99 22.21 -5.38
CA ALA A 176 -17.41 22.16 -5.68
C ALA A 176 -17.87 23.28 -6.63
N LYS A 177 -17.14 24.40 -6.66
CA LYS A 177 -17.50 25.58 -7.45
C LYS A 177 -16.98 25.53 -8.89
N ASP A 178 -15.69 25.23 -9.08
CA ASP A 178 -15.09 25.07 -10.40
C ASP A 178 -13.98 24.04 -10.35
N GLU A 179 -14.32 22.85 -10.82
CA GLU A 179 -13.46 21.69 -10.76
C GLU A 179 -12.13 21.88 -11.54
N SER A 180 -12.16 22.54 -12.69
CA SER A 180 -10.99 22.72 -13.55
C SER A 180 -10.08 23.83 -13.04
N ARG A 181 -10.65 24.90 -12.49
CA ARG A 181 -9.88 25.99 -11.90
C ARG A 181 -9.22 25.57 -10.59
N ALA A 182 -9.91 24.73 -9.81
CA ALA A 182 -9.36 24.09 -8.62
C ALA A 182 -8.10 23.28 -8.93
N ASP A 183 -8.11 22.46 -10.00
CA ASP A 183 -6.94 21.67 -10.41
C ASP A 183 -5.71 22.54 -10.69
N LEU A 184 -5.87 23.62 -11.44
CA LEU A 184 -4.78 24.56 -11.74
C LEU A 184 -4.25 25.28 -10.48
N PHE A 185 -5.13 25.52 -9.51
CA PHE A 185 -4.77 26.11 -8.23
C PHE A 185 -3.98 25.12 -7.36
N PHE A 186 -4.40 23.85 -7.30
CA PHE A 186 -3.70 22.81 -6.55
C PHE A 186 -2.35 22.43 -7.15
N VAL A 187 -2.21 22.43 -8.48
CA VAL A 187 -0.90 22.26 -9.13
C VAL A 187 0.10 23.34 -8.70
N ARG A 188 -0.39 24.57 -8.44
CA ARG A 188 0.46 25.70 -8.05
C ARG A 188 0.80 25.72 -6.56
N HIS A 189 -0.13 25.33 -5.70
CA HIS A 189 -0.01 25.56 -4.25
C HIS A 189 0.00 24.27 -3.40
N GLY A 190 -0.52 23.16 -3.92
CA GLY A 190 -0.75 21.93 -3.16
C GLY A 190 0.52 21.31 -2.60
N SER A 191 1.56 21.12 -3.43
CA SER A 191 2.83 20.54 -2.98
C SER A 191 3.54 21.41 -1.94
N THR A 192 3.42 22.73 -2.07
CA THR A 192 4.06 23.68 -1.14
C THR A 192 3.40 23.60 0.24
N ILE A 193 2.07 23.56 0.30
CA ILE A 193 1.32 23.46 1.55
C ILE A 193 1.57 22.12 2.22
N GLU A 194 1.59 21.03 1.46
CA GLU A 194 1.91 19.70 1.98
C GLU A 194 3.30 19.68 2.62
N ASN A 195 4.31 20.23 1.93
CA ASN A 195 5.69 20.29 2.44
C ASN A 195 5.80 21.14 3.71
N VAL A 196 5.07 22.25 3.79
CA VAL A 196 5.05 23.12 4.99
C VAL A 196 4.45 22.39 6.18
N LEU A 197 3.33 21.67 5.98
CA LEU A 197 2.68 20.90 7.03
C LEU A 197 3.53 19.73 7.50
N GLN A 198 4.15 19.01 6.57
CA GLN A 198 5.08 17.93 6.89
C GLN A 198 6.23 18.45 7.75
N GLN A 199 6.90 19.52 7.33
CA GLN A 199 8.02 20.09 8.09
C GLN A 199 7.57 20.61 9.46
N TYR A 200 6.37 21.19 9.55
CA TYR A 200 5.83 21.64 10.82
C TYR A 200 5.66 20.47 11.81
N VAL A 201 5.07 19.37 11.35
CA VAL A 201 4.86 18.16 12.17
C VAL A 201 6.19 17.52 12.57
N GLU A 202 7.15 17.43 11.64
CA GLU A 202 8.50 16.93 11.94
C GLU A 202 9.16 17.75 13.06
N LEU A 203 9.08 19.09 13.00
CA LEU A 203 9.62 19.96 14.04
C LEU A 203 8.82 19.92 15.35
N ASP A 204 7.50 19.73 15.30
CA ASP A 204 6.64 19.59 16.49
C ASP A 204 6.96 18.32 17.27
N GLN A 205 7.33 17.24 16.58
CA GLN A 205 7.66 15.95 17.17
C GLN A 205 9.13 15.84 17.63
N THR A 206 9.99 16.81 17.27
CA THR A 206 11.41 16.76 17.62
C THR A 206 11.63 17.20 19.07
N TYR A 207 12.39 16.43 19.87
CA TYR A 207 12.78 16.79 21.25
C TYR A 207 13.76 17.98 21.34
N ILE A 208 14.20 18.54 20.21
CA ILE A 208 15.24 19.56 20.13
C ILE A 208 14.58 20.95 20.08
N ALA A 209 14.49 21.60 21.25
CA ALA A 209 13.93 22.94 21.38
C ALA A 209 15.03 24.02 21.37
N ASN A 210 15.82 24.11 20.29
CA ASN A 210 16.77 25.23 20.13
C ASN A 210 16.08 26.47 19.53
N ALA A 211 16.64 27.66 19.73
CA ALA A 211 16.03 28.92 19.29
C ALA A 211 15.76 28.97 17.77
N SER A 212 16.60 28.28 16.96
CA SER A 212 16.43 28.20 15.52
C SER A 212 15.24 27.32 15.11
N VAL A 213 14.98 26.24 15.85
CA VAL A 213 13.83 25.36 15.62
C VAL A 213 12.53 26.08 15.99
N ILE A 214 12.52 26.80 17.11
CA ILE A 214 11.36 27.58 17.55
C ILE A 214 11.02 28.67 16.50
N SER A 215 12.01 29.45 16.06
CA SER A 215 11.76 30.49 15.05
C SER A 215 11.32 29.93 13.70
N THR A 216 11.87 28.77 13.29
CA THR A 216 11.44 28.09 12.07
C THR A 216 10.00 27.61 12.20
N LYS A 217 9.63 27.03 13.35
CA LYS A 217 8.27 26.60 13.63
C LYS A 217 7.28 27.75 13.56
N GLU A 218 7.58 28.89 14.21
CA GLU A 218 6.75 30.10 14.14
C GLU A 218 6.59 30.63 12.70
N ASN A 219 7.66 30.59 11.91
CA ASN A 219 7.60 30.97 10.49
C ASN A 219 6.68 30.02 9.70
N LEU A 220 6.73 28.71 9.95
CA LEU A 220 5.83 27.74 9.31
C LEU A 220 4.37 27.99 9.73
N GLU A 221 4.09 28.32 10.99
CA GLU A 221 2.74 28.71 11.43
C GLU A 221 2.22 29.94 10.68
N HIS A 222 3.08 30.93 10.46
CA HIS A 222 2.74 32.11 9.68
C HIS A 222 2.44 31.76 8.22
N VAL A 223 3.24 30.90 7.59
CA VAL A 223 3.02 30.43 6.21
C VAL A 223 1.71 29.65 6.09
N ILE A 224 1.36 28.80 7.06
CA ILE A 224 0.07 28.09 7.09
C ILE A 224 -1.08 29.08 7.19
N ALA A 225 -0.98 30.08 8.07
CA ALA A 225 -1.99 31.13 8.20
C ALA A 225 -2.15 31.97 6.92
N GLN A 226 -1.05 32.30 6.23
CA GLN A 226 -1.09 33.00 4.94
C GLN A 226 -1.68 32.14 3.84
N SER A 227 -1.41 30.84 3.84
CA SER A 227 -1.99 29.90 2.86
C SER A 227 -3.51 29.91 2.92
N LYS A 228 -4.08 29.99 4.12
CA LYS A 228 -5.53 30.17 4.31
C LYS A 228 -6.06 31.41 3.59
N VAL A 229 -5.40 32.55 3.76
CA VAL A 229 -5.79 33.82 3.10
C VAL A 229 -5.69 33.72 1.57
N VAL A 230 -4.71 32.99 1.04
CA VAL A 230 -4.60 32.74 -0.40
C VAL A 230 -5.81 31.94 -0.92
N PHE A 231 -6.27 30.94 -0.17
CA PHE A 231 -7.45 30.16 -0.54
C PHE A 231 -8.74 30.99 -0.44
N GLU A 232 -8.88 31.83 0.58
CA GLU A 232 -10.00 32.77 0.72
C GLU A 232 -10.06 33.76 -0.46
N ASN A 233 -8.89 34.27 -0.88
CA ASN A 233 -8.79 35.16 -2.03
C ASN A 233 -9.14 34.45 -3.34
N GLU A 234 -8.70 33.21 -3.54
CA GLU A 234 -9.06 32.45 -4.75
C GLU A 234 -10.57 32.21 -4.82
N LEU A 235 -11.19 31.81 -3.71
CA LEU A 235 -12.64 31.64 -3.64
C LEU A 235 -13.37 32.96 -3.91
N SER A 236 -12.88 34.07 -3.35
CA SER A 236 -13.45 35.41 -3.58
C SER A 236 -13.37 35.81 -5.06
N ASN A 237 -12.22 35.57 -5.70
CA ASN A 237 -12.04 35.82 -7.13
C ASN A 237 -12.99 34.96 -7.99
N MET A 238 -13.24 33.71 -7.59
CA MET A 238 -14.21 32.84 -8.27
C MET A 238 -15.64 33.35 -8.13
N ILE A 239 -16.01 33.94 -6.99
CA ILE A 239 -17.34 34.54 -6.77
C ILE A 239 -17.48 35.82 -7.59
N GLU A 240 -16.47 36.70 -7.57
CA GLU A 240 -16.48 37.96 -8.32
C GLU A 240 -16.59 37.71 -9.83
N THR A 241 -15.84 36.74 -10.35
CA THR A 241 -15.89 36.39 -11.78
C THR A 241 -17.28 35.93 -12.20
N GLU A 242 -17.94 35.12 -11.37
CA GLU A 242 -19.30 34.63 -11.64
C GLU A 242 -20.33 35.75 -11.57
N ALA A 243 -20.25 36.64 -10.56
CA ALA A 243 -21.15 37.78 -10.44
C ALA A 243 -21.08 38.70 -11.68
N LEU A 244 -19.87 38.98 -12.17
CA LEU A 244 -19.66 39.77 -13.38
C LEU A 244 -20.25 39.11 -14.63
N GLN A 245 -20.19 37.77 -14.73
CA GLN A 245 -20.81 37.02 -15.83
C GLN A 245 -22.34 37.15 -15.78
N VAL A 246 -22.94 36.95 -14.60
CA VAL A 246 -24.39 37.08 -14.41
C VAL A 246 -24.87 38.50 -14.72
N ASP A 247 -24.16 39.53 -14.27
CA ASP A 247 -24.50 40.93 -14.58
C ASP A 247 -24.42 41.23 -16.08
N GLY A 248 -23.42 40.65 -16.77
CA GLY A 248 -23.30 40.71 -18.22
C GLY A 248 -24.48 40.05 -18.94
N GLU A 249 -24.84 38.84 -18.54
CA GLU A 249 -25.98 38.09 -19.10
C GLU A 249 -27.31 38.81 -18.86
N ALA A 250 -27.52 39.33 -17.65
CA ALA A 250 -28.70 40.11 -17.30
C ALA A 250 -28.80 41.38 -18.16
N SER A 251 -27.69 42.08 -18.36
CA SER A 251 -27.63 43.28 -19.21
C SER A 251 -27.95 42.96 -20.67
N VAL A 252 -27.44 41.85 -21.20
CA VAL A 252 -27.76 41.37 -22.55
C VAL A 252 -29.24 41.01 -22.64
N TYR A 253 -29.78 40.30 -21.65
CA TYR A 253 -31.19 39.90 -21.62
C TYR A 253 -32.14 41.12 -21.59
N ILE A 254 -31.86 42.11 -20.75
CA ILE A 254 -32.61 43.38 -20.72
C ILE A 254 -32.55 44.07 -22.07
N SER A 255 -31.38 44.09 -22.72
CA SER A 255 -31.20 44.70 -24.03
C SER A 255 -32.01 43.98 -25.12
N VAL A 256 -32.08 42.65 -25.07
CA VAL A 256 -32.91 41.83 -25.97
C VAL A 256 -34.40 42.11 -25.75
N LEU A 257 -34.86 42.21 -24.49
CA LEU A 257 -36.25 42.50 -24.17
C LEU A 257 -36.68 43.89 -24.69
N LYS A 258 -35.83 44.92 -24.48
CA LYS A 258 -36.03 46.26 -25.05
C LYS A 258 -36.05 46.24 -26.59
N GLY A 259 -35.11 45.52 -27.21
CA GLY A 259 -35.03 45.39 -28.66
C GLY A 259 -36.23 44.66 -29.29
N ARG A 260 -36.92 43.81 -28.52
CA ARG A 260 -38.15 43.11 -28.94
C ARG A 260 -39.44 43.85 -28.56
N GLY A 261 -39.34 45.01 -27.91
CA GLY A 261 -40.50 45.81 -27.50
C GLY A 261 -41.36 45.17 -26.40
N ILE A 262 -40.78 44.26 -25.62
CA ILE A 262 -41.45 43.59 -24.49
C ILE A 262 -41.30 44.44 -23.21
N LEU A 263 -40.33 45.36 -23.20
CA LEU A 263 -40.03 46.34 -22.16
C LEU A 263 -40.05 47.76 -22.74
#